data_AF-A0A7C5TX79-F1
#
_entry.id   AF-A0A7C5TX79-F1
#
_cell.length_a   1.000
_cell.length_b   1.000
_cell.length_c   1.000
_cell.angle_alpha   90.00
_cell.angle_beta   90.00
_cell.angle_gamma   90.00
#
_symmetry.space_group_name_H-M   'P 1'
#
loop_
_entity.id
_entity.type
_entity.pdbx_description
1 polymer ?
#
loop_
_entity_poly.entity_id
_entity_poly.type
_entity_poly.pdbx_seq_one_letter_code
_entity_poly.pdbx_strand_id
1 'polypeptide(L)'
;MIIMTHVDNILIVAPWGMPTWRRSTYSINGREVKSCTSLLPLLLSMKEYIDAGKVDIVIIVLDSLIDRYEGSVDRESECFKCYYELQDYIDKANESDLYKDLVSALESFTKEFFKCLLRKYNLDLKINDLNVIVAPAIGSPGGKWTFKGELREFSSLLLHKIAKMGLSKP
;
A
#
# COMPACT_ATOMS: atom_id res chain seq x y z
N MET A 1 20.98 33.51 3.21
CA MET A 1 19.51 33.55 3.23
C MET A 1 19.01 32.15 2.92
N ILE A 2 18.70 31.36 3.95
CA ILE A 2 18.17 30.01 3.79
C ILE A 2 16.68 30.17 3.53
N ILE A 3 16.24 29.91 2.30
CA ILE A 3 14.81 29.76 2.01
C ILE A 3 14.44 28.38 2.55
N MET A 4 14.07 28.32 3.82
CA MET A 4 13.28 27.20 4.33
C MET A 4 11.90 27.33 3.70
N THR A 5 11.67 26.66 2.58
CA THR A 5 10.30 26.43 2.11
C THR A 5 9.61 25.58 3.17
N HIS A 6 8.67 26.18 3.89
CA HIS A 6 7.74 25.48 4.76
C HIS A 6 7.03 24.41 3.94
N VAL A 7 7.45 23.14 4.08
CA VAL A 7 6.63 22.02 3.61
C VAL A 7 5.63 21.76 4.72
N ASP A 8 4.39 22.19 4.48
CA ASP A 8 3.33 22.16 5.50
C ASP A 8 2.85 20.74 5.74
N ASN A 9 2.68 19.92 4.69
CA ASN A 9 2.40 18.48 4.75
C ASN A 9 2.90 17.76 3.48
N ILE A 10 3.35 16.51 3.61
CA ILE A 10 3.83 15.64 2.53
C ILE A 10 2.85 14.49 2.36
N LEU A 11 2.28 14.35 1.16
CA LEU A 11 1.46 13.20 0.80
C LEU A 11 2.29 12.20 0.00
N ILE A 12 2.42 10.99 0.50
CA ILE A 12 3.02 9.85 -0.22
C ILE A 12 1.89 8.98 -0.75
N VAL A 13 1.81 8.84 -2.07
CA VAL A 13 0.87 7.93 -2.74
C VAL A 13 1.62 6.74 -3.31
N ALA A 14 1.32 5.54 -2.82
CA ALA A 14 2.01 4.30 -3.17
C ALA A 14 1.03 3.31 -3.84
N PRO A 15 0.97 3.25 -5.17
CA PRO A 15 0.20 2.22 -5.86
C PRO A 15 0.91 0.87 -5.74
N TRP A 16 0.18 -0.13 -5.24
CA TRP A 16 0.65 -1.48 -5.02
C TRP A 16 -0.17 -2.46 -5.86
N GLY A 17 0.54 -3.25 -6.66
CA GLY A 17 0.00 -4.50 -7.21
C GLY A 17 0.10 -5.64 -6.20
N MET A 18 0.21 -6.87 -6.70
CA MET A 18 0.36 -8.06 -5.87
C MET A 18 1.64 -7.99 -5.01
N PRO A 19 1.55 -7.97 -3.67
CA PRO A 19 2.68 -7.65 -2.81
C PRO A 19 3.57 -8.86 -2.47
N THR A 20 3.89 -9.65 -3.49
CA THR A 20 4.81 -10.81 -3.42
C THR A 20 6.15 -10.51 -4.12
N TRP A 21 6.60 -9.25 -4.01
CA TRP A 21 7.79 -8.76 -4.71
C TRP A 21 9.10 -9.35 -4.16
N ARG A 22 10.09 -9.46 -5.04
CA ARG A 22 11.44 -9.91 -4.70
C ARG A 22 12.25 -8.76 -4.08
N ARG A 23 13.26 -9.10 -3.29
CA ARG A 23 14.20 -8.09 -2.77
C ARG A 23 15.00 -7.45 -3.91
N SER A 24 15.14 -6.14 -3.85
CA SER A 24 15.98 -5.31 -4.73
C SER A 24 16.75 -4.30 -3.89
N THR A 25 17.85 -3.77 -4.43
CA THR A 25 18.58 -2.65 -3.83
C THR A 25 18.04 -1.35 -4.40
N TYR A 26 17.58 -0.45 -3.53
CA TYR A 26 17.11 0.89 -3.88
C TYR A 26 18.16 1.92 -3.47
N SER A 27 18.43 2.90 -4.33
CA SER A 27 19.31 4.03 -4.01
C SER A 27 18.48 5.31 -3.88
N ILE A 28 18.50 5.92 -2.70
CA ILE A 28 17.80 7.18 -2.40
C ILE A 28 18.77 8.10 -1.68
N ASN A 29 18.98 9.30 -2.22
CA ASN A 29 19.92 10.29 -1.67
C ASN A 29 21.33 9.72 -1.41
N GLY A 30 21.80 8.83 -2.30
CA GLY A 30 23.11 8.18 -2.20
C GLY A 30 23.20 7.08 -1.14
N ARG A 31 22.10 6.73 -0.46
CA ARG A 31 22.04 5.58 0.46
C ARG A 31 21.39 4.38 -0.22
N GLU A 32 22.04 3.24 -0.12
CA GLU A 32 21.51 1.97 -0.61
C GLU A 32 20.74 1.24 0.48
N VAL A 33 19.50 0.83 0.16
CA VAL A 33 18.63 0.06 1.06
C VAL A 33 18.11 -1.15 0.30
N LYS A 34 18.37 -2.34 0.84
CA LYS A 34 17.78 -3.58 0.32
C LYS A 34 16.37 -3.73 0.86
N SER A 35 15.38 -3.81 -0.03
CA SER A 35 13.97 -4.00 0.35
C SER A 35 13.20 -4.75 -0.74
N CYS A 36 12.05 -5.33 -0.41
CA CYS A 36 11.10 -5.86 -1.39
C CYS A 36 10.08 -4.82 -1.89
N THR A 37 10.11 -3.59 -1.38
CA THR A 37 9.26 -2.49 -1.84
C THR A 37 10.02 -1.17 -1.81
N SER A 38 9.71 -0.26 -2.73
CA SER A 38 10.30 1.08 -2.77
C SER A 38 9.79 2.00 -1.67
N LEU A 39 8.63 1.69 -1.06
CA LEU A 39 8.04 2.54 -0.04
C LEU A 39 8.92 2.61 1.22
N LEU A 40 9.51 1.49 1.68
CA LEU A 40 10.28 1.50 2.93
C LEU A 40 11.58 2.33 2.84
N PRO A 41 12.41 2.20 1.79
CA PRO A 41 13.55 3.10 1.59
C PRO A 41 13.14 4.59 1.56
N LEU A 42 12.01 4.91 0.91
CA LEU A 42 11.50 6.28 0.86
C LEU A 42 11.14 6.78 2.27
N LEU A 43 10.40 5.99 3.04
CA LEU A 43 10.02 6.35 4.41
C LEU A 43 11.23 6.55 5.32
N LEU A 44 12.25 5.69 5.19
CA LEU A 44 13.53 5.85 5.89
C LEU A 44 14.22 7.18 5.55
N SER A 45 14.18 7.60 4.28
CA SER A 45 14.76 8.88 3.85
C SER A 45 13.96 10.10 4.34
N MET A 46 12.73 9.89 4.83
CA MET A 46 11.80 10.92 5.29
C MET A 46 11.50 10.83 6.79
N LYS A 47 12.29 10.06 7.56
CA LYS A 47 12.00 9.79 8.99
C LYS A 47 11.75 11.05 9.81
N GLU A 48 12.53 12.10 9.61
CA GLU A 48 12.36 13.38 10.32
C GLU A 48 10.98 14.01 10.08
N TYR A 49 10.46 13.93 8.86
CA TYR A 49 9.13 14.45 8.52
C TYR A 49 8.02 13.54 9.07
N ILE A 50 8.23 12.22 9.06
CA ILE A 50 7.29 11.24 9.63
C ILE A 50 7.18 11.46 11.15
N ASP A 51 8.31 11.53 11.85
CA ASP A 51 8.35 11.71 13.31
C ASP A 51 7.80 13.10 13.72
N ALA A 52 7.90 14.11 12.84
CA ALA A 52 7.28 15.42 13.00
C ALA A 52 5.77 15.44 12.66
N GLY A 53 5.17 14.31 12.26
CA GLY A 53 3.75 14.19 11.93
C GLY A 53 3.34 14.91 10.64
N LYS A 54 4.29 15.15 9.72
CA LYS A 54 4.06 15.89 8.46
C LYS A 54 3.81 14.99 7.25
N VAL A 55 3.76 13.67 7.43
CA VAL A 55 3.68 12.72 6.32
C VAL A 55 2.38 11.94 6.41
N ASP A 56 1.59 12.04 5.36
CA ASP A 56 0.43 11.20 5.11
C ASP A 56 0.77 10.12 4.09
N ILE A 57 0.32 8.90 4.35
CA ILE A 57 0.55 7.79 3.43
C ILE A 57 -0.79 7.29 2.91
N VAL A 58 -0.91 7.20 1.58
CA VAL A 58 -2.01 6.57 0.87
C VAL A 58 -1.45 5.39 0.09
N ILE A 59 -1.85 4.18 0.45
CA ILE A 59 -1.58 2.99 -0.35
C ILE A 59 -2.81 2.73 -1.21
N ILE A 60 -2.61 2.66 -2.53
CA ILE A 60 -3.66 2.31 -3.48
C ILE A 60 -3.44 0.86 -3.89
N VAL A 61 -4.44 0.02 -3.70
CA VAL A 61 -4.46 -1.36 -4.17
C VAL A 61 -5.67 -1.60 -5.06
N LEU A 62 -5.64 -2.68 -5.82
CA LEU A 62 -6.80 -3.14 -6.57
C LEU A 62 -7.60 -4.17 -5.76
N ASP A 63 -8.92 -4.21 -5.96
CA ASP A 63 -9.78 -5.26 -5.40
C ASP A 63 -9.43 -6.67 -5.92
N SER A 64 -8.68 -6.74 -7.03
CA SER A 64 -8.08 -7.98 -7.50
C SER A 64 -7.02 -8.58 -6.61
N LEU A 65 -6.61 -7.93 -5.52
CA LEU A 65 -5.79 -8.58 -4.48
C LEU A 65 -6.50 -9.76 -3.81
N ILE A 66 -7.81 -9.92 -4.01
CA ILE A 66 -8.55 -11.10 -3.60
C ILE A 66 -8.11 -12.39 -4.31
N ASP A 67 -7.51 -12.27 -5.49
CA ASP A 67 -6.90 -13.40 -6.19
C ASP A 67 -5.59 -13.78 -5.50
N ARG A 68 -5.50 -15.01 -5.01
CA ARG A 68 -4.23 -15.54 -4.49
C ARG A 68 -3.20 -15.61 -5.62
N TYR A 69 -2.00 -15.11 -5.37
CA TYR A 69 -0.91 -15.21 -6.34
C TYR A 69 -0.33 -16.64 -6.38
N GLU A 70 -0.39 -17.26 -7.56
CA GLU A 70 0.12 -18.62 -7.82
C GLU A 70 1.44 -18.64 -8.63
N GLY A 71 2.00 -17.46 -8.94
CA GLY A 71 3.21 -17.36 -9.75
C GLY A 71 4.52 -17.65 -8.99
N SER A 72 5.65 -17.44 -9.68
CA SER A 72 6.97 -17.56 -9.06
C SER A 72 7.19 -16.46 -8.02
N VAL A 73 7.52 -16.88 -6.79
CA VAL A 73 7.74 -16.00 -5.63
C VAL A 73 9.13 -16.23 -5.03
N ASP A 74 9.71 -15.16 -4.49
CA ASP A 74 10.86 -15.27 -3.59
C ASP A 74 10.34 -15.54 -2.17
N ARG A 75 10.33 -16.81 -1.77
CA ARG A 75 9.81 -17.25 -0.47
C ARG A 75 10.59 -16.69 0.72
N GLU A 76 11.82 -16.27 0.49
CA GLU A 76 12.65 -15.70 1.54
C GLU A 76 12.39 -14.21 1.75
N SER A 77 11.79 -13.51 0.78
CA SER A 77 11.46 -12.09 0.88
C SER A 77 10.50 -11.79 2.04
N GLU A 78 10.68 -10.63 2.66
CA GLU A 78 9.81 -10.15 3.72
C GLU A 78 8.38 -9.92 3.22
N CYS A 79 8.24 -9.47 1.97
CA CYS A 79 6.95 -9.28 1.30
C CYS A 79 6.20 -10.59 1.17
N PHE A 80 6.83 -11.66 0.66
CA PHE A 80 6.18 -12.96 0.60
C PHE A 80 5.81 -13.49 1.99
N LYS A 81 6.71 -13.37 2.97
CA LYS A 81 6.44 -13.83 4.35
C LYS A 81 5.25 -13.10 4.97
N CYS A 82 5.18 -11.77 4.84
CA CYS A 82 4.02 -10.99 5.30
C CYS A 82 2.74 -11.32 4.56
N TYR A 83 2.80 -11.49 3.24
CA TYR A 83 1.65 -11.91 2.43
C TYR A 83 1.13 -13.27 2.89
N TYR A 84 2.03 -14.23 3.10
CA TYR A 84 1.70 -15.59 3.53
C TYR A 84 1.10 -15.63 4.94
N GLU A 85 1.66 -14.87 5.90
CA GLU A 85 1.14 -14.76 7.27
C GLU A 85 -0.27 -14.15 7.35
N LEU A 86 -0.69 -13.41 6.32
CA LEU A 86 -1.94 -12.64 6.31
C LEU A 86 -2.97 -13.19 5.30
N GLN A 87 -2.77 -14.40 4.77
CA GLN A 87 -3.67 -15.00 3.76
C GLN A 87 -5.11 -15.13 4.24
N ASP A 88 -5.34 -15.31 5.54
CA ASP A 88 -6.67 -15.40 6.13
C ASP A 88 -7.54 -14.16 5.86
N TYR A 89 -6.93 -12.98 5.68
CA TYR A 89 -7.68 -11.77 5.30
C TYR A 89 -8.22 -11.88 3.87
N ILE A 90 -7.41 -12.43 2.97
CA ILE A 90 -7.76 -12.64 1.56
C ILE A 90 -8.85 -13.72 1.47
N ASP A 91 -8.75 -14.78 2.28
CA ASP A 91 -9.75 -15.85 2.31
C ASP A 91 -11.10 -15.35 2.80
N LYS A 92 -11.12 -14.58 3.90
CA LYS A 92 -12.34 -13.94 4.41
C LYS A 92 -12.94 -12.97 3.38
N ALA A 93 -12.12 -12.24 2.64
CA ALA A 93 -12.59 -11.39 1.56
C ALA A 93 -13.27 -12.22 0.44
N ASN A 94 -12.70 -13.39 0.11
CA ASN A 94 -13.22 -14.33 -0.90
C ASN A 94 -14.57 -14.95 -0.54
N GLU A 95 -14.87 -15.04 0.76
CA GLU A 95 -16.12 -15.57 1.30
C GLU A 95 -17.20 -14.48 1.49
N SER A 96 -16.88 -13.22 1.20
CA SER A 96 -17.79 -12.09 1.45
C SER A 96 -18.91 -12.02 0.40
N ASP A 97 -20.17 -11.96 0.87
CA ASP A 97 -21.34 -11.80 0.00
C ASP A 97 -21.54 -10.36 -0.53
N LEU A 98 -20.92 -9.37 0.12
CA LEU A 98 -21.06 -7.95 -0.23
C LEU A 98 -19.72 -7.33 -0.62
N TYR A 99 -19.69 -6.57 -1.71
CA TYR A 99 -18.49 -5.88 -2.20
C TYR A 99 -17.83 -4.95 -1.16
N LYS A 100 -18.65 -4.30 -0.32
CA LYS A 100 -18.14 -3.44 0.75
C LYS A 100 -17.30 -4.22 1.79
N ASP A 101 -17.63 -5.50 2.01
CA ASP A 101 -16.99 -6.34 3.01
C ASP A 101 -15.66 -6.86 2.45
N LEU A 102 -15.65 -7.22 1.16
CA LEU A 102 -14.44 -7.46 0.37
C LEU A 102 -13.47 -6.27 0.45
N VAL A 103 -13.94 -5.07 0.14
CA VAL A 103 -13.13 -3.84 0.18
C VAL A 103 -12.57 -3.62 1.58
N SER A 104 -13.40 -3.75 2.62
CA SER A 104 -12.97 -3.57 4.03
C SER A 104 -11.92 -4.60 4.46
N ALA A 105 -12.04 -5.84 4.00
CA ALA A 105 -11.07 -6.90 4.26
C ALA A 105 -9.72 -6.62 3.56
N LEU A 106 -9.73 -6.14 2.31
CA LEU A 106 -8.51 -5.79 1.57
C LEU A 106 -7.84 -4.52 2.10
N GLU A 107 -8.61 -3.54 2.59
CA GLU A 107 -8.07 -2.39 3.32
C GLU A 107 -7.35 -2.86 4.59
N SER A 108 -7.97 -3.76 5.35
CA SER A 108 -7.40 -4.33 6.58
C SER A 108 -6.14 -5.15 6.30
N PHE A 109 -6.19 -6.02 5.27
CA PHE A 109 -5.03 -6.77 4.79
C PHE A 109 -3.86 -5.85 4.48
N THR A 110 -4.10 -4.79 3.70
CA THR A 110 -3.04 -3.87 3.26
C THR A 110 -2.41 -3.12 4.43
N LYS A 111 -3.22 -2.69 5.41
CA LYS A 111 -2.73 -2.04 6.64
C LYS A 111 -1.86 -3.00 7.47
N GLU A 112 -2.33 -4.22 7.68
CA GLU A 112 -1.58 -5.23 8.44
C GLU A 112 -0.33 -5.71 7.70
N PHE A 113 -0.38 -5.81 6.37
CA PHE A 113 0.76 -6.12 5.53
C PHE A 113 1.85 -5.06 5.67
N PHE A 114 1.48 -3.78 5.59
CA PHE A 114 2.41 -2.68 5.80
C PHE A 114 3.02 -2.70 7.21
N LYS A 115 2.23 -2.93 8.27
CA LYS A 115 2.75 -3.09 9.64
C LYS A 115 3.71 -4.28 9.75
N CYS A 116 3.37 -5.39 9.11
CA CYS A 116 4.23 -6.58 9.07
C CYS A 116 5.59 -6.25 8.44
N LEU A 117 5.60 -5.51 7.33
CA LEU A 117 6.83 -5.04 6.70
C LEU A 117 7.66 -4.19 7.65
N LEU A 118 7.06 -3.21 8.33
CA LEU A 118 7.78 -2.39 9.31
C LEU A 118 8.45 -3.24 10.39
N ARG A 119 7.74 -4.25 10.94
CA ARG A 119 8.30 -5.18 11.92
C ARG A 119 9.46 -6.01 11.34
N LYS A 120 9.30 -6.60 10.16
CA LYS A 120 10.34 -7.46 9.55
C LYS A 120 11.60 -6.68 9.16
N TYR A 121 11.46 -5.40 8.83
CA TYR A 121 12.59 -4.50 8.56
C TYR A 121 13.08 -3.75 9.81
N ASN A 122 12.53 -4.05 10.99
CA ASN A 122 12.86 -3.40 12.27
C ASN A 122 12.79 -1.86 12.19
N LEU A 123 11.73 -1.35 11.55
CA LEU A 123 11.49 0.07 11.34
C LEU A 123 10.53 0.60 12.40
N ASP A 124 11.03 1.47 13.27
CA ASP A 124 10.23 2.24 14.20
C ASP A 124 9.88 3.61 13.59
N LEU A 125 8.71 3.65 12.95
CA LEU A 125 8.16 4.84 12.28
C LEU A 125 6.80 5.18 12.90
N LYS A 126 6.65 6.41 13.39
CA LYS A 126 5.38 6.92 13.93
C LYS A 126 4.47 7.39 12.80
N ILE A 127 3.83 6.44 12.13
CA ILE A 127 2.89 6.75 11.06
C ILE A 127 1.52 7.01 11.71
N ASN A 128 1.16 8.29 11.78
CA ASN A 128 -0.09 8.73 12.39
C ASN A 128 -1.30 8.27 11.56
N ASP A 129 -1.24 8.45 10.23
CA ASP A 129 -2.33 8.13 9.32
C ASP A 129 -1.85 7.28 8.13
N LEU A 130 -2.18 5.98 8.15
CA LEU A 130 -2.09 5.10 6.99
C LEU A 130 -3.48 4.94 6.36
N ASN A 131 -3.64 5.53 5.19
CA ASN A 131 -4.85 5.42 4.39
C ASN A 131 -4.65 4.34 3.34
N VAL A 132 -5.69 3.53 3.13
CA VAL A 132 -5.73 2.54 2.05
C VAL A 132 -6.93 2.84 1.19
N ILE A 133 -6.73 2.84 -0.12
CA ILE A 133 -7.81 2.90 -1.10
C ILE A 133 -7.78 1.61 -1.90
N VAL A 134 -8.86 0.84 -1.83
CA VAL A 134 -9.10 -0.29 -2.72
C VAL A 134 -9.87 0.25 -3.94
N ALA A 135 -9.22 0.22 -5.09
CA ALA A 135 -9.77 0.67 -6.35
C ALA A 135 -10.24 -0.52 -7.21
N PRO A 136 -11.24 -0.32 -8.08
CA PRO A 136 -11.77 -1.40 -8.91
C PRO A 136 -10.74 -1.83 -9.96
N ALA A 137 -10.49 -3.13 -10.05
CA ALA A 137 -9.76 -3.74 -11.14
C ALA A 137 -10.63 -3.90 -12.39
N ILE A 138 -9.99 -4.20 -13.52
CA ILE A 138 -10.65 -4.53 -14.78
C ILE A 138 -9.97 -5.76 -15.39
N GLY A 139 -10.77 -6.68 -15.91
CA GLY A 139 -10.28 -7.94 -16.46
C GLY A 139 -10.00 -8.97 -15.37
N SER A 140 -8.97 -9.79 -15.54
CA SER A 140 -8.69 -10.92 -14.64
C SER A 140 -7.20 -10.94 -14.24
N PRO A 141 -6.70 -9.88 -13.57
CA PRO A 141 -5.26 -9.74 -13.33
C PRO A 141 -4.66 -10.85 -12.43
N GLY A 142 -5.46 -11.47 -11.56
CA GLY A 142 -5.06 -12.64 -10.77
C GLY A 142 -5.65 -13.97 -11.27
N GLY A 143 -6.41 -13.95 -12.37
CA GLY A 143 -6.81 -15.14 -13.12
C GLY A 143 -8.05 -15.89 -12.63
N LYS A 144 -8.37 -15.88 -11.33
CA LYS A 144 -9.57 -16.57 -10.80
C LYS A 144 -10.81 -15.68 -10.90
N TRP A 145 -10.73 -14.44 -10.46
CA TRP A 145 -11.83 -13.49 -10.55
C TRP A 145 -11.79 -12.70 -11.87
N THR A 146 -12.97 -12.31 -12.36
CA THR A 146 -13.12 -11.40 -13.51
C THR A 146 -13.87 -10.15 -13.09
N PHE A 147 -13.19 -9.02 -13.14
CA PHE A 147 -13.69 -7.70 -12.76
C PHE A 147 -14.23 -6.99 -14.00
N LYS A 148 -15.50 -6.60 -13.93
CA LYS A 148 -16.21 -5.88 -15.01
C LYS A 148 -16.47 -4.46 -14.55
N GLY A 149 -16.09 -3.50 -15.38
CA GLY A 149 -16.25 -2.07 -15.12
C GLY A 149 -15.59 -1.24 -16.20
N GLU A 150 -15.59 0.07 -16.02
CA GLU A 150 -14.95 1.02 -16.92
C GLU A 150 -13.68 1.61 -16.31
N LEU A 151 -12.64 1.85 -17.12
CA LEU A 151 -11.37 2.45 -16.65
C LEU A 151 -11.58 3.80 -15.94
N ARG A 152 -12.65 4.53 -16.31
CA ARG A 152 -13.01 5.82 -15.70
C ARG A 152 -13.47 5.68 -14.26
N GLU A 153 -14.00 4.52 -13.86
CA GLU A 153 -14.45 4.27 -12.48
C GLU A 153 -13.26 4.25 -11.52
N PHE A 154 -12.14 3.64 -11.92
CA PHE A 154 -10.88 3.68 -11.18
C PHE A 154 -10.43 5.12 -10.90
N SER A 155 -10.31 5.94 -11.95
CA SER A 155 -9.84 7.33 -11.82
C SER A 155 -10.80 8.19 -11.02
N SER A 156 -12.12 8.02 -11.23
CA SER A 156 -13.15 8.81 -10.53
C SER A 156 -13.19 8.50 -9.04
N LEU A 157 -13.10 7.21 -8.68
CA LEU A 157 -13.08 6.76 -7.29
C LEU A 157 -11.82 7.25 -6.58
N LEU A 158 -10.65 7.13 -7.21
CA LEU A 158 -9.39 7.62 -6.64
C LEU A 158 -9.40 9.12 -6.42
N LEU A 159 -9.83 9.88 -7.42
CA LEU A 159 -9.92 11.33 -7.31
C LEU A 159 -10.88 11.72 -6.17
N HIS A 160 -12.05 11.08 -6.09
CA HIS A 160 -13.02 11.34 -5.02
C HIS A 160 -12.44 11.05 -3.63
N LYS A 161 -11.78 9.89 -3.45
CA LYS A 161 -11.21 9.47 -2.15
C LYS A 161 -10.06 10.38 -1.73
N ILE A 162 -9.12 10.65 -2.63
CA ILE A 162 -7.97 11.53 -2.35
C ILE A 162 -8.44 12.97 -2.09
N ALA A 163 -9.36 13.50 -2.91
CA ALA A 163 -9.92 14.83 -2.69
C ALA A 163 -10.63 14.93 -1.34
N LYS A 164 -11.42 13.92 -0.96
CA LYS A 164 -12.05 13.87 0.36
C LYS A 164 -11.00 13.91 1.47
N MET A 165 -9.91 13.16 1.35
CA MET A 165 -8.84 13.21 2.35
C MET A 165 -8.17 14.58 2.46
N GLY A 166 -7.85 15.22 1.33
CA GLY A 166 -7.21 16.54 1.30
C GLY A 166 -8.12 17.68 1.77
N LEU A 167 -9.43 17.58 1.49
CA LEU A 167 -10.43 18.58 1.86
C LEU A 167 -10.99 18.40 3.28
N SER A 168 -10.79 17.24 3.91
CA SER A 168 -11.28 16.95 5.28
C SER A 168 -10.28 17.35 6.37
N LYS A 169 -9.10 17.86 6.00
CA LYS A 169 -8.10 18.33 6.96
C LYS A 169 -8.36 19.82 7.27
N PRO A 170 -8.57 20.20 8.54
CA PRO A 170 -8.87 21.57 8.95
C PRO A 170 -7.71 22.53 8.68
#